data_AF-I3L305-F1
#
_entry.id   AF-I3L305-F1
#
_cell.length_a   1.000
_cell.length_b   1.000
_cell.length_c   1.000
_cell.angle_alpha   90.00
_cell.angle_beta   90.00
_cell.angle_gamma   90.00
#
_symmetry.space_group_name_H-M   'P 1'
#
loop_
_entity.id
_entity.type
_entity.pdbx_description
1 polymer ?
#
loop_
_entity_poly.entity_id
_entity_poly.type
_entity_poly.pdbx_seq_one_letter_code
_entity_poly.pdbx_strand_id
1 'polypeptide(L)'
;MAPDPWFSTYDSTCQIAQEIAEKIQQRNQYERKGEKAPKLTVTIRALLQNLKEKIALLKDLLLRAVSTHQITQLEGDRRQNLLDDLVTRERLLLASFKNEGAEPDLIRSSLM
;
A
#
# COMPACT_ATOMS: atom_id res chain seq x y z
N MET A 1 -7.26 25.97 -15.42
CA MET A 1 -7.48 24.51 -15.62
C MET A 1 -7.58 23.89 -14.24
N ALA A 2 -8.59 23.06 -13.97
CA ALA A 2 -8.66 22.35 -12.70
C ALA A 2 -7.49 21.35 -12.62
N PRO A 3 -6.88 21.13 -11.43
CA PRO A 3 -5.85 20.11 -11.26
C PRO A 3 -6.38 18.73 -11.67
N ASP A 4 -5.57 17.95 -12.39
CA ASP A 4 -5.96 16.59 -12.78
C ASP A 4 -6.23 15.75 -11.52
N PRO A 5 -7.46 15.25 -11.31
CA PRO A 5 -7.82 14.50 -10.12
C PRO A 5 -7.06 13.17 -9.99
N TRP A 6 -6.44 12.68 -11.07
CA TRP A 6 -5.63 11.48 -11.03
C TRP A 6 -4.37 11.66 -10.17
N PHE A 7 -3.64 12.77 -10.35
CA PHE A 7 -2.40 13.02 -9.59
C PHE A 7 -2.67 13.30 -8.12
N SER A 8 -3.70 14.08 -7.77
CA SER A 8 -4.05 14.30 -6.36
C SER A 8 -4.49 13.01 -5.66
N THR A 9 -5.20 12.13 -6.38
CA THR A 9 -5.53 10.80 -5.87
C THR A 9 -4.28 9.94 -5.71
N TYR A 10 -3.34 9.99 -6.66
CA TYR A 10 -2.09 9.25 -6.63
C TYR A 10 -1.23 9.66 -5.42
N ASP A 11 -1.04 10.96 -5.20
CA ASP A 11 -0.26 11.49 -4.08
C ASP A 11 -0.87 11.07 -2.73
N SER A 12 -2.20 11.19 -2.60
CA SER A 12 -2.93 10.70 -1.42
C SER A 12 -2.75 9.19 -1.21
N THR A 13 -2.74 8.41 -2.29
CA THR A 13 -2.54 6.96 -2.23
C THR A 13 -1.12 6.60 -1.76
N CYS A 14 -0.12 7.34 -2.23
CA CYS A 14 1.26 7.22 -1.77
C CYS A 14 1.41 7.55 -0.27
N GLN A 15 0.73 8.60 0.21
CA GLN A 15 0.71 8.97 1.62
C GLN A 15 0.11 7.86 2.49
N ILE A 16 -1.02 7.28 2.07
CA ILE A 16 -1.65 6.15 2.78
C ILE A 16 -0.69 4.94 2.82
N ALA A 17 -0.05 4.61 1.69
CA ALA A 17 0.90 3.50 1.65
C ALA A 17 2.13 3.73 2.53
N GLN A 18 2.56 4.98 2.70
CA GLN A 18 3.62 5.36 3.62
C GLN A 18 3.17 5.23 5.09
N GLU A 19 1.99 5.76 5.41
CA GLU A 19 1.43 5.67 6.76
C GLU A 19 1.24 4.21 7.20
N ILE A 20 0.79 3.32 6.31
CA ILE A 20 0.68 1.89 6.59
C ILE A 20 2.04 1.30 6.95
N ALA A 21 3.09 1.60 6.17
CA ALA A 21 4.44 1.09 6.43
C ALA A 21 4.94 1.51 7.83
N GLU A 22 4.73 2.78 8.18
CA GLU A 22 5.11 3.33 9.49
C GLU A 22 4.32 2.69 10.64
N LYS A 23 2.99 2.51 10.48
CA LYS A 23 2.18 1.87 11.51
C LYS A 23 2.47 0.39 11.68
N ILE A 24 2.78 -0.32 10.59
CA ILE A 24 3.29 -1.69 10.68
C ILE A 24 4.58 -1.68 11.48
N GLN A 25 5.57 -0.87 11.11
CA GLN A 25 6.83 -0.78 11.85
C GLN A 25 6.62 -0.46 13.34
N GLN A 26 5.70 0.45 13.67
CA GLN A 26 5.34 0.77 15.07
C GLN A 26 4.72 -0.43 15.79
N ARG A 27 3.74 -1.12 15.19
CA ARG A 27 3.15 -2.33 15.76
C ARG A 27 4.22 -3.38 16.06
N ASN A 28 5.14 -3.59 15.13
CA ASN A 28 6.20 -4.59 15.25
C ASN A 28 7.17 -4.23 16.40
N GLN A 29 7.41 -2.94 16.65
CA GLN A 29 8.19 -2.50 17.81
C GLN A 29 7.50 -2.81 19.15
N TYR A 30 6.17 -2.67 19.24
CA TYR A 30 5.41 -3.09 20.43
C TYR A 30 5.49 -4.60 20.63
N GLU A 31 5.28 -5.39 19.56
CA GLU A 31 5.30 -6.85 19.64
C GLU A 31 6.67 -7.39 20.06
N ARG A 32 7.77 -6.77 19.59
CA ARG A 32 9.14 -7.09 20.05
C ARG A 32 9.39 -6.82 21.54
N LYS A 33 8.62 -5.91 22.15
CA LYS A 33 8.65 -5.64 23.59
C LYS A 33 7.70 -6.56 24.38
N GLY A 34 7.02 -7.49 23.70
CA GLY A 34 6.01 -8.36 24.29
C GLY A 34 4.64 -7.68 24.48
N GLU A 35 4.46 -6.47 23.95
CA GLU A 35 3.22 -5.71 24.06
C GLU A 35 2.36 -5.89 22.79
N LYS A 36 1.06 -6.15 22.97
CA LYS A 36 0.12 -6.17 21.84
C LYS A 36 -0.47 -4.78 21.62
N ALA A 37 -0.53 -4.35 20.36
CA ALA A 37 -1.14 -3.09 19.96
C ALA A 37 -2.43 -3.31 19.12
N PRO A 38 -3.54 -3.75 19.75
CA PRO A 38 -4.78 -4.05 19.02
C PRO A 38 -5.35 -2.83 18.30
N LYS A 39 -5.18 -1.63 18.88
CA LYS A 39 -5.57 -0.36 18.24
C LYS A 39 -4.82 -0.14 16.93
N LEU A 40 -3.49 -0.30 16.92
CA LEU A 40 -2.68 -0.18 15.70
C LEU A 40 -3.10 -1.22 14.66
N THR A 41 -3.39 -2.45 15.08
CA THR A 41 -3.84 -3.51 14.18
C THR A 41 -5.14 -3.15 13.47
N VAL A 42 -6.14 -2.61 14.19
CA VAL A 42 -7.39 -2.15 13.58
C VAL A 42 -7.15 -0.98 12.63
N THR A 43 -6.33 0.00 13.03
CA THR A 43 -5.97 1.14 12.17
C THR A 43 -5.28 0.70 10.89
N ILE A 44 -4.32 -0.23 10.95
CA ILE A 44 -3.63 -0.76 9.77
C ILE A 44 -4.62 -1.45 8.82
N ARG A 45 -5.57 -2.24 9.33
CA ARG A 45 -6.62 -2.86 8.48
C ARG A 45 -7.47 -1.83 7.76
N ALA A 46 -7.90 -0.78 8.46
CA ALA A 46 -8.70 0.28 7.86
C ALA A 46 -7.92 1.03 6.77
N LEU A 47 -6.65 1.33 7.02
CA LEU A 47 -5.78 1.98 6.02
C LEU A 47 -5.51 1.08 4.82
N LEU A 48 -5.28 -0.22 5.01
CA LEU A 48 -5.12 -1.19 3.91
C LEU A 48 -6.37 -1.26 3.04
N GLN A 49 -7.57 -1.25 3.64
CA GLN A 49 -8.83 -1.21 2.89
C GLN A 49 -8.98 0.11 2.10
N ASN A 50 -8.63 1.25 2.71
CA ASN A 50 -8.62 2.55 2.03
C ASN A 50 -7.62 2.57 0.86
N LEU A 51 -6.41 2.03 1.05
CA LEU A 51 -5.40 1.90 0.00
C LEU A 51 -5.96 1.14 -1.21
N LYS A 52 -6.61 0.00 -0.96
CA LYS A 52 -7.25 -0.81 -2.00
C LYS A 52 -8.31 -0.02 -2.79
N GLU A 53 -9.18 0.70 -2.09
CA GLU A 53 -10.23 1.53 -2.68
C GLU A 53 -9.67 2.69 -3.51
N LYS A 54 -8.61 3.34 -3.02
CA LYS A 54 -7.90 4.40 -3.76
C LYS A 54 -7.22 3.88 -5.02
N ILE A 55 -6.59 2.70 -4.97
CA ILE A 55 -6.01 2.05 -6.15
C ILE A 55 -7.10 1.71 -7.17
N ALA A 56 -8.26 1.22 -6.73
CA ALA A 56 -9.41 0.98 -7.62
C ALA A 56 -9.88 2.28 -8.29
N LEU A 57 -10.02 3.36 -7.52
CA LEU A 57 -10.38 4.68 -8.05
C LEU A 57 -9.36 5.17 -9.10
N LEU A 58 -8.05 5.03 -8.85
CA LEU A 58 -7.01 5.41 -9.81
C LEU A 58 -7.11 4.64 -11.13
N LYS A 59 -7.44 3.34 -11.07
CA LYS A 59 -7.67 2.51 -12.26
C LYS A 59 -8.87 3.03 -13.06
N ASP A 60 -9.97 3.34 -12.39
CA ASP A 60 -11.18 3.86 -13.05
C ASP A 60 -10.94 5.25 -13.67
N LEU A 61 -10.22 6.13 -12.96
CA LEU A 61 -9.82 7.45 -13.47
C LEU A 61 -8.93 7.31 -14.71
N LEU A 62 -7.95 6.40 -14.69
CA LEU A 62 -7.06 6.14 -15.83
C LEU A 62 -7.85 5.60 -17.03
N LEU A 63 -8.68 4.57 -16.81
CA LEU A 63 -9.49 3.95 -17.86
C LEU A 63 -10.41 4.96 -18.53
N ARG A 64 -11.05 5.84 -17.75
CA ARG A 64 -11.88 6.91 -18.28
C ARG A 64 -11.06 7.91 -19.10
N ALA A 65 -9.91 8.36 -18.59
CA ALA A 65 -9.06 9.31 -19.29
C ALA A 65 -8.54 8.76 -20.63
N VAL A 66 -8.14 7.49 -20.67
CA VAL A 66 -7.70 6.82 -21.90
C VAL A 66 -8.86 6.63 -22.89
N SER A 67 -10.00 6.10 -22.44
CA SER A 67 -11.15 5.82 -23.32
C SER A 67 -11.78 7.10 -23.91
N THR A 68 -11.74 8.20 -23.16
CA THR A 68 -12.22 9.51 -23.62
C THR A 68 -11.15 10.33 -24.33
N HIS A 69 -9.96 9.76 -24.58
CA HIS A 69 -8.82 10.42 -25.24
C HIS A 69 -8.42 11.75 -24.56
N GLN A 70 -8.64 11.86 -23.24
CA GLN A 70 -8.24 13.02 -22.44
C GLN A 70 -6.72 13.08 -22.22
N ILE A 71 -6.04 11.94 -22.36
CA ILE A 71 -4.59 11.82 -22.27
C ILE A 71 -4.04 11.08 -23.49
N THR A 72 -2.75 11.27 -23.77
CA THR A 72 -2.05 10.53 -24.82
C THR A 72 -1.83 9.08 -24.39
N GLN A 73 -1.60 8.19 -25.35
CA GLN A 73 -1.27 6.79 -25.07
C GLN A 73 -0.01 6.67 -24.20
N LEU A 74 1.03 7.45 -24.52
CA LEU A 74 2.28 7.49 -23.74
C LEU A 74 2.05 7.88 -22.27
N GLU A 75 1.18 8.85 -22.01
CA GLU A 75 0.82 9.25 -20.65
C GLU A 75 -0.02 8.18 -19.95
N GLY A 76 -0.89 7.49 -20.71
CA GLY A 76 -1.62 6.31 -20.23
C GLY A 76 -0.68 5.22 -19.73
N ASP A 77 0.31 4.84 -20.54
CA ASP A 77 1.32 3.83 -20.21
C ASP A 77 2.14 4.24 -18.97
N ARG A 78 2.56 5.50 -18.91
CA ARG A 78 3.28 6.04 -17.75
C ARG A 78 2.44 5.91 -16.47
N ARG A 79 1.16 6.28 -16.50
CA ARG A 79 0.26 6.19 -15.34
C ARG A 79 -0.05 4.75 -14.96
N GLN A 80 -0.08 3.84 -15.92
CA GLN A 80 -0.23 2.42 -15.67
C GLN A 80 0.97 1.86 -14.89
N ASN A 81 2.21 2.22 -15.25
CA ASN A 81 3.40 1.82 -14.50
C ASN A 81 3.35 2.27 -13.03
N LEU A 82 2.92 3.52 -12.78
CA LEU A 82 2.75 4.04 -11.41
C LEU A 82 1.67 3.27 -10.63
N LEU A 83 0.59 2.85 -11.29
CA LEU A 83 -0.43 2.00 -10.70
C LEU A 83 0.09 0.60 -10.36
N ASP A 84 0.92 0.02 -11.23
CA ASP A 84 1.51 -1.30 -11.02
C ASP A 84 2.49 -1.29 -9.84
N ASP A 85 3.26 -0.21 -9.68
CA ASP A 85 4.10 0.04 -8.51
C ASP A 85 3.27 0.12 -7.22
N LEU A 86 2.14 0.84 -7.24
CA LEU A 86 1.23 0.92 -6.09
C LEU A 86 0.60 -0.43 -5.74
N VAL A 87 0.17 -1.22 -6.73
CA VAL A 87 -0.37 -2.58 -6.53
C VAL A 87 0.70 -3.50 -5.94
N THR A 88 1.94 -3.40 -6.42
CA THR A 88 3.07 -4.16 -5.87
C THR A 88 3.31 -3.77 -4.41
N ARG A 89 3.32 -2.47 -4.11
CA ARG A 89 3.46 -1.95 -2.75
C ARG A 89 2.34 -2.41 -1.82
N GLU A 90 1.08 -2.38 -2.27
CA GLU A 90 -0.08 -2.90 -1.51
C GLU A 90 0.12 -4.37 -1.11
N ARG A 91 0.56 -5.22 -2.06
CA ARG A 91 0.83 -6.64 -1.80
C ARG A 91 1.94 -6.83 -0.75
N LEU A 92 3.02 -6.07 -0.85
CA LEU A 92 4.12 -6.12 0.11
C LEU A 92 3.67 -5.66 1.51
N LEU A 93 2.85 -4.61 1.61
CA LEU A 93 2.28 -4.16 2.88
C LEU A 93 1.34 -5.20 3.50
N LEU A 94 0.49 -5.84 2.69
CA LEU A 94 -0.37 -6.95 3.13
C LEU A 94 0.45 -8.14 3.64
N ALA A 95 1.53 -8.50 2.94
CA ALA A 95 2.43 -9.57 3.36
C ALA A 95 3.14 -9.22 4.68
N SER A 96 3.70 -8.02 4.78
CA SER A 96 4.35 -7.50 5.99
C SER A 96 3.40 -7.47 7.20
N PHE A 97 2.14 -7.06 6.97
CA PHE A 97 1.12 -7.07 8.02
C PHE A 97 0.78 -8.49 8.50
N LYS A 98 0.79 -9.49 7.61
CA LYS A 98 0.45 -10.91 7.91
C LYS A 98 1.61 -11.73 8.49
N ASN A 99 2.85 -11.49 8.05
CA ASN A 99 3.96 -12.42 8.24
C ASN A 99 4.56 -12.48 9.66
N GLU A 100 4.18 -11.62 10.61
CA GLU A 100 4.79 -11.64 11.95
C GLU A 100 4.07 -12.53 12.99
N GLY A 101 3.02 -13.26 12.59
CA GLY A 101 2.48 -14.37 13.38
C GLY A 101 3.08 -15.74 13.02
N ALA A 102 3.82 -15.82 11.91
CA ALA A 102 4.68 -16.95 11.61
C ALA A 102 6.06 -16.56 12.13
N GLU A 103 6.45 -17.12 13.27
CA GLU A 103 7.84 -17.19 13.69
C GLU A 103 8.74 -17.38 12.45
N PRO A 104 9.90 -16.71 12.34
CA PRO A 104 11.00 -17.34 11.66
C PRO A 104 11.28 -18.60 12.46
N ASP A 105 10.70 -19.72 12.02
CA ASP A 105 10.95 -21.04 12.55
C ASP A 105 12.46 -21.15 12.71
N LEU A 106 12.87 -21.15 13.96
CA LEU A 106 14.14 -21.55 14.52
C LEU A 106 15.06 -22.24 13.50
N ILE A 107 15.77 -21.47 12.66
CA ILE A 107 17.13 -21.84 12.28
C ILE A 107 18.02 -21.39 13.43
N ARG A 108 17.70 -21.95 14.60
CA ARG A 108 18.62 -22.29 15.66
C ARG A 108 19.43 -23.49 15.14
N SER A 109 20.21 -23.30 14.08
CA SER A 109 21.40 -24.13 13.90
C SER A 109 22.48 -23.53 14.79
N SER A 110 22.35 -23.81 16.09
CA SER A 110 23.52 -24.02 16.91
C SER A 110 24.18 -25.28 16.37
N LEU A 111 25.27 -25.13 15.63
CA LEU A 111 26.11 -26.24 15.21
C LEU A 111 27.56 -25.79 15.31
N MET A 112 28.11 -26.11 16.49
CA MET A 112 29.51 -26.17 16.94
C MET A 112 30.33 -24.88 17.00
#